data_AF-A0A2W5FNV1-F1
#
_entry.id   AF-A0A2W5FNV1-F1
#
_cell.length_a   1.000
_cell.length_b   1.000
_cell.length_c   1.000
_cell.angle_alpha   90.00
_cell.angle_beta   90.00
_cell.angle_gamma   90.00
#
_symmetry.space_group_name_H-M   'P 1'
#
loop_
_entity.id
_entity.type
_entity.pdbx_description
1 polymer ?
#
loop_
_entity_poly.entity_id
_entity_poly.type
_entity_poly.pdbx_seq_one_letter_code
_entity_poly.pdbx_strand_id
1 'polypeptide(L)'
;MTKEVLEITPSGGIYCIVNLPKPAVKTHDFSKPGGYLINELLEQLRLDHNTDGSFLTDGDILRWGISRLCEAPMGRSLAHDARFDDWMIMVEDGDSETRLLIDTDIKCLFLPRYADSITEFTKSQPSQMEFLFQLAKGLRLIWQHGATQQKANNLDAKDFVLLNRMIEADSDLSSILVAYQLREKGDHDFWRYILSAELSKVAVTLCECLDFDPSMDGMLDAMGFVFQDWFADEARLSRIDHDSLSELDEREEEPGTENLQFDDLIQVSMLPDGFSYLEYAAADILSDAYYTRIPDATNEAHLKQIIAETQVAMLEDIGFRDQELARK
;
A
#
# COMPACT_ATOMS: atom_id res chain seq x y z
N MET A 1 33.66 11.60 -39.40
CA MET A 1 33.83 12.45 -38.19
C MET A 1 32.46 12.94 -37.80
N THR A 2 31.76 12.09 -37.07
CA THR A 2 30.41 12.30 -36.55
C THR A 2 30.56 12.18 -35.04
N LYS A 3 30.27 13.28 -34.33
CA LYS A 3 30.22 13.29 -32.87
C LYS A 3 28.94 12.58 -32.47
N GLU A 4 29.05 11.39 -31.90
CA GLU A 4 27.98 10.81 -31.08
C GLU A 4 27.95 11.57 -29.75
N VAL A 5 26.77 12.09 -29.44
CA VAL A 5 26.45 12.65 -28.13
C VAL A 5 25.93 11.49 -27.28
N LEU A 6 26.70 11.15 -26.25
CA LEU A 6 26.26 10.31 -25.14
C LEU A 6 25.15 11.06 -24.38
N GLU A 7 23.91 10.62 -24.51
CA GLU A 7 22.87 10.93 -23.52
C GLU A 7 22.99 9.94 -22.37
N ILE A 8 23.44 10.46 -21.24
CA ILE A 8 23.39 9.82 -19.94
C ILE A 8 21.96 10.06 -19.42
N THR A 9 21.15 9.01 -19.31
CA THR A 9 19.94 9.02 -18.49
C THR A 9 20.33 8.80 -17.03
N PRO A 10 20.08 9.75 -16.11
CA PRO A 10 20.25 9.49 -14.69
C PRO A 10 18.96 8.92 -14.08
N SER A 11 19.17 8.16 -13.00
CA SER A 11 18.23 7.56 -12.04
C SER A 11 17.35 6.42 -12.53
N GLY A 12 17.74 5.20 -12.12
CA GLY A 12 16.84 4.08 -11.96
C GLY A 12 15.74 4.43 -10.96
N GLY A 13 14.50 4.22 -11.38
CA GLY A 13 13.33 4.37 -10.52
C GLY A 13 13.27 3.22 -9.53
N ILE A 14 13.01 3.55 -8.27
CA ILE A 14 12.80 2.56 -7.21
C ILE A 14 11.30 2.33 -7.13
N TYR A 15 10.86 1.14 -7.54
CA TYR A 15 9.48 0.69 -7.36
C TYR A 15 9.23 0.50 -5.86
N CYS A 16 8.58 1.44 -5.19
CA CYS A 16 7.94 1.15 -3.92
C CYS A 16 6.52 0.66 -4.21
N ILE A 17 6.43 -0.64 -4.48
CA ILE A 17 5.26 -1.50 -4.24
C ILE A 17 5.66 -2.92 -4.58
N VAL A 18 5.45 -3.82 -3.61
CA VAL A 18 5.01 -5.21 -3.73
C VAL A 18 4.89 -5.67 -5.19
N ASN A 19 6.03 -5.89 -5.85
CA ASN A 19 6.12 -6.36 -7.21
C ASN A 19 6.58 -7.81 -7.14
N LEU A 20 5.67 -8.72 -7.48
CA LEU A 20 5.99 -10.09 -7.88
C LEU A 20 5.65 -10.27 -9.36
N PRO A 21 6.10 -11.38 -9.95
CA PRO A 21 6.98 -11.35 -11.13
C PRO A 21 6.33 -10.65 -12.31
N LYS A 22 7.10 -9.83 -13.03
CA LYS A 22 6.71 -9.16 -14.30
C LYS A 22 5.75 -10.02 -15.15
N PRO A 23 4.43 -9.71 -15.22
CA PRO A 23 3.76 -9.85 -16.50
C PRO A 23 4.49 -8.90 -17.45
N ALA A 24 4.80 -9.37 -18.67
CA ALA A 24 5.63 -8.66 -19.64
C ALA A 24 5.44 -7.14 -19.56
N VAL A 25 6.48 -6.42 -19.10
CA VAL A 25 6.48 -4.96 -18.97
C VAL A 25 6.02 -4.38 -20.29
N LYS A 26 4.74 -4.00 -20.37
CA LYS A 26 4.27 -3.13 -21.43
C LYS A 26 4.87 -1.79 -21.05
N THR A 27 5.83 -1.31 -21.84
CA THR A 27 6.25 0.09 -21.78
C THR A 27 4.98 0.95 -21.82
N HIS A 28 4.60 1.54 -20.68
CA HIS A 28 3.38 2.32 -20.59
C HIS A 28 3.58 3.60 -21.40
N ASP A 29 2.73 3.75 -22.41
CA ASP A 29 2.68 4.95 -23.22
C ASP A 29 1.88 6.02 -22.46
N PHE A 30 2.59 6.87 -21.72
CA PHE A 30 2.02 8.01 -20.98
C PHE A 30 1.36 9.07 -21.89
N SER A 31 1.42 8.90 -23.21
CA SER A 31 0.63 9.71 -24.15
C SER A 31 -0.83 9.25 -24.30
N LYS A 32 -1.20 8.11 -23.67
CA LYS A 32 -2.60 7.66 -23.67
C LYS A 32 -3.46 8.50 -22.72
N PRO A 33 -4.60 9.03 -23.19
CA PRO A 33 -5.58 9.67 -22.32
C PRO A 33 -6.18 8.61 -21.38
N GLY A 34 -6.03 8.77 -20.07
CA GLY A 34 -6.54 7.78 -19.11
C GLY A 34 -6.23 8.05 -17.64
N GLY A 35 -5.21 8.86 -17.34
CA GLY A 35 -4.95 9.35 -15.97
C GLY A 35 -5.81 10.54 -15.61
N TYR A 36 -6.32 10.55 -14.38
CA TYR A 36 -7.10 11.65 -13.83
C TYR A 36 -6.40 12.18 -12.58
N LEU A 37 -6.16 13.49 -12.53
CA LEU A 37 -5.65 14.11 -11.32
C LEU A 37 -6.72 14.03 -10.22
N ILE A 38 -6.30 13.67 -9.00
CA ILE A 38 -7.23 13.58 -7.86
C ILE A 38 -7.92 14.93 -7.61
N ASN A 39 -7.19 16.04 -7.77
CA ASN A 39 -7.79 17.37 -7.64
C ASN A 39 -8.90 17.63 -8.68
N GLU A 40 -8.70 17.22 -9.93
CA GLU A 40 -9.71 17.38 -10.99
C GLU A 40 -10.95 16.53 -10.72
N LEU A 41 -10.78 15.29 -10.24
CA LEU A 41 -11.89 14.43 -9.84
C LEU A 41 -12.71 15.08 -8.72
N LEU A 42 -12.06 15.60 -7.68
CA LEU A 42 -12.73 16.28 -6.56
C LEU A 42 -13.43 17.58 -6.98
N GLU A 43 -12.87 18.33 -7.91
CA GLU A 43 -13.51 19.53 -8.46
C GLU A 43 -14.76 19.18 -9.25
N GLN A 44 -14.73 18.11 -10.04
CA GLN A 44 -15.90 17.64 -10.80
C GLN A 44 -17.04 17.16 -9.88
N LEU A 45 -16.73 16.51 -8.75
CA LEU A 45 -17.74 16.09 -7.77
C LEU A 45 -18.48 17.25 -7.11
N ARG A 46 -17.90 18.45 -7.07
CA ARG A 46 -18.62 19.65 -6.60
C ARG A 46 -19.66 20.14 -7.61
N LEU A 47 -19.48 19.80 -8.88
CA LEU A 47 -20.29 20.27 -9.99
C LEU A 47 -21.41 19.28 -10.36
N ASP A 48 -21.16 17.98 -10.23
CA ASP A 48 -22.13 16.93 -10.55
C ASP A 48 -22.77 16.33 -9.29
N HIS A 49 -24.11 16.38 -9.24
CA HIS A 49 -24.91 15.79 -8.16
C HIS A 49 -25.40 14.36 -8.47
N ASN A 50 -25.05 13.80 -9.63
CA ASN A 50 -25.65 12.56 -10.11
C ASN A 50 -24.58 11.51 -10.44
N THR A 51 -24.18 10.74 -9.42
CA THR A 51 -23.36 9.52 -9.58
C THR A 51 -24.27 8.29 -9.67
N ASP A 52 -25.25 8.33 -10.57
CA ASP A 52 -26.04 7.15 -10.87
C ASP A 52 -25.12 6.09 -11.49
N GLY A 53 -25.18 4.84 -11.02
CA GLY A 53 -24.25 3.74 -11.33
C GLY A 53 -24.26 3.23 -12.78
N SER A 54 -24.48 4.11 -13.75
CA SER A 54 -24.25 3.88 -15.18
C SER A 54 -22.87 4.42 -15.57
N PHE A 55 -21.89 3.53 -15.71
CA PHE A 55 -20.53 3.90 -16.11
C PHE A 55 -20.38 3.83 -17.64
N LEU A 56 -19.84 4.88 -18.26
CA LEU A 56 -19.54 4.91 -19.70
C LEU A 56 -18.03 4.93 -19.96
N THR A 57 -17.26 5.43 -19.00
CA THR A 57 -15.81 5.62 -19.06
C THR A 57 -15.17 5.21 -17.73
N ASP A 58 -13.87 4.93 -17.76
CA ASP A 58 -13.10 4.72 -16.52
C ASP A 58 -13.10 5.96 -15.61
N GLY A 59 -13.24 7.16 -16.18
CA GLY A 59 -13.45 8.39 -15.41
C GLY A 59 -14.76 8.39 -14.61
N ASP A 60 -15.82 7.75 -15.11
CA ASP A 60 -17.07 7.59 -14.36
C ASP A 60 -16.88 6.67 -13.16
N ILE A 61 -16.12 5.58 -13.33
CA ILE A 61 -15.77 4.64 -12.27
C ILE A 61 -14.97 5.37 -11.18
N LEU A 62 -13.96 6.13 -11.56
CA LEU A 62 -13.14 6.91 -10.61
C LEU A 62 -13.95 7.97 -9.87
N ARG A 63 -14.80 8.74 -10.58
CA ARG A 63 -15.69 9.71 -9.95
C ARG A 63 -16.62 9.06 -8.95
N TRP A 64 -17.25 7.95 -9.32
CA TRP A 64 -18.12 7.20 -8.42
C TRP A 64 -17.35 6.70 -7.19
N GLY A 65 -16.18 6.08 -7.38
CA GLY A 65 -15.36 5.57 -6.29
C GLY A 65 -14.94 6.67 -5.32
N ILE A 66 -14.35 7.77 -5.82
CA ILE A 66 -13.93 8.90 -4.99
C ILE A 66 -15.13 9.56 -4.31
N SER A 67 -16.25 9.74 -5.00
CA SER A 67 -17.49 10.27 -4.42
C SER A 67 -17.94 9.42 -3.24
N ARG A 68 -17.96 8.10 -3.43
CA ARG A 68 -18.40 7.14 -2.41
C ARG A 68 -17.47 7.15 -1.20
N LEU A 69 -16.16 7.12 -1.40
CA LEU A 69 -15.19 7.22 -0.30
C LEU A 69 -15.27 8.57 0.44
N CYS A 70 -15.56 9.67 -0.26
CA CYS A 70 -15.74 10.99 0.34
C CYS A 70 -17.00 11.13 1.21
N GLU A 71 -17.93 10.17 1.13
CA GLU A 71 -19.01 10.08 2.10
C GLU A 71 -18.45 9.70 3.48
N ALA A 72 -17.39 8.90 3.59
CA ALA A 72 -16.73 8.62 4.87
C ALA A 72 -15.78 9.76 5.30
N PRO A 73 -15.73 10.16 6.59
CA PRO A 73 -14.75 11.12 7.08
C PRO A 73 -13.29 10.77 6.75
N MET A 74 -12.87 9.52 6.97
CA MET A 74 -11.50 9.06 6.68
C MET A 74 -11.21 9.12 5.18
N GLY A 75 -12.09 8.55 4.35
CA GLY A 75 -11.92 8.53 2.89
C GLY A 75 -11.89 9.94 2.29
N ARG A 76 -12.72 10.85 2.82
CA ARG A 76 -12.69 12.26 2.47
C ARG A 76 -11.35 12.92 2.80
N SER A 77 -10.83 12.73 4.00
CA SER A 77 -9.57 13.32 4.41
C SER A 77 -8.40 12.84 3.56
N LEU A 78 -8.33 11.52 3.29
CA LEU A 78 -7.29 10.94 2.42
C LEU A 78 -7.37 11.47 0.99
N ALA A 79 -8.58 11.51 0.40
CA ALA A 79 -8.75 12.06 -0.95
C ALA A 79 -8.38 13.55 -1.02
N HIS A 80 -8.74 14.33 0.00
CA HIS A 80 -8.41 15.74 0.07
C HIS A 80 -6.93 16.02 0.30
N ASP A 81 -6.20 15.13 0.95
CA ASP A 81 -4.76 15.29 1.12
C ASP A 81 -4.00 14.96 -0.16
N ALA A 82 -4.33 13.83 -0.79
CA ALA A 82 -3.74 13.38 -2.04
C ALA A 82 -3.84 14.41 -3.19
N ARG A 83 -4.76 15.37 -3.09
CA ARG A 83 -4.91 16.48 -4.04
C ARG A 83 -3.71 17.44 -4.08
N PHE A 84 -2.95 17.55 -2.98
CA PHE A 84 -1.90 18.57 -2.84
C PHE A 84 -0.58 18.17 -3.48
N ASP A 85 -0.41 16.88 -3.78
CA ASP A 85 0.84 16.32 -4.28
C ASP A 85 0.78 15.96 -5.77
N ASP A 86 -0.25 16.42 -6.49
CA ASP A 86 -0.47 16.17 -7.92
C ASP A 86 -0.54 14.68 -8.30
N TRP A 87 -1.03 13.84 -7.40
CA TRP A 87 -1.25 12.42 -7.66
C TRP A 87 -2.31 12.19 -8.75
N MET A 88 -2.00 11.28 -9.65
CA MET A 88 -2.91 10.76 -10.67
C MET A 88 -3.47 9.40 -10.28
N ILE A 89 -4.68 9.10 -10.74
CA ILE A 89 -5.24 7.75 -10.70
C ILE A 89 -5.54 7.29 -12.12
N MET A 90 -5.11 6.08 -12.45
CA MET A 90 -5.33 5.41 -13.73
C MET A 90 -6.09 4.11 -13.49
N VAL A 91 -7.11 3.85 -14.32
CA VAL A 91 -7.75 2.53 -14.35
C VAL A 91 -7.07 1.68 -15.42
N GLU A 92 -6.65 0.49 -15.04
CA GLU A 92 -6.03 -0.46 -15.95
C GLU A 92 -6.95 -1.61 -16.33
N ASP A 93 -6.77 -2.09 -17.56
CA ASP A 93 -7.33 -3.35 -18.02
C ASP A 93 -6.57 -4.50 -17.33
N GLY A 94 -6.92 -4.76 -16.08
CA GLY A 94 -6.40 -5.86 -15.26
C GLY A 94 -7.43 -6.96 -15.09
N ASP A 95 -6.96 -8.20 -14.99
CA ASP A 95 -7.77 -9.33 -14.55
C ASP A 95 -8.05 -9.25 -13.04
N SER A 96 -8.84 -10.19 -12.51
CA SER A 96 -9.16 -10.26 -11.08
C SER A 96 -7.96 -10.53 -10.17
N GLU A 97 -6.80 -10.93 -10.73
CA GLU A 97 -5.60 -11.26 -9.96
C GLU A 97 -4.63 -10.08 -9.87
N THR A 98 -4.82 -9.05 -10.71
CA THR A 98 -4.04 -7.83 -10.68
C THR A 98 -4.36 -7.04 -9.40
N ARG A 99 -3.33 -6.62 -8.66
CA ARG A 99 -3.46 -5.74 -7.49
C ARG A 99 -3.28 -4.28 -7.90
N LEU A 100 -3.63 -3.35 -7.00
CA LEU A 100 -3.25 -1.95 -7.19
C LEU A 100 -1.73 -1.81 -7.31
N LEU A 101 -1.27 -0.82 -8.08
CA LEU A 101 0.13 -0.42 -8.17
C LEU A 101 0.25 1.09 -7.95
N ILE A 102 1.34 1.55 -7.38
CA ILE A 102 1.69 2.96 -7.19
C ILE A 102 3.09 3.12 -7.74
N ASP A 103 3.20 4.05 -8.68
CA ASP A 103 4.47 4.52 -9.15
C ASP A 103 4.69 5.91 -8.55
N THR A 104 5.65 5.97 -7.64
CA THR A 104 6.00 7.15 -6.88
C THR A 104 6.75 8.19 -7.69
N ASP A 105 7.46 7.75 -8.74
CA ASP A 105 8.31 8.63 -9.56
C ASP A 105 7.43 9.49 -10.48
N ILE A 106 6.38 8.90 -11.04
CA ILE A 106 5.38 9.61 -11.84
C ILE A 106 4.14 10.04 -11.03
N LYS A 107 4.11 9.73 -9.73
CA LYS A 107 2.97 9.96 -8.82
C LYS A 107 1.65 9.45 -9.38
N CYS A 108 1.58 8.18 -9.71
CA CYS A 108 0.38 7.56 -10.27
C CYS A 108 -0.04 6.31 -9.47
N LEU A 109 -1.32 6.25 -9.10
CA LEU A 109 -1.99 5.06 -8.59
C LEU A 109 -2.70 4.35 -9.76
N PHE A 110 -2.27 3.14 -10.07
CA PHE A 110 -2.89 2.26 -11.04
C PHE A 110 -3.86 1.31 -10.32
N LEU A 111 -5.12 1.36 -10.71
CA LEU A 111 -6.18 0.52 -10.18
C LEU A 111 -6.70 -0.40 -11.28
N PRO A 112 -6.66 -1.72 -11.10
CA PRO A 112 -7.31 -2.61 -12.04
C PRO A 112 -8.83 -2.45 -11.96
N ARG A 113 -9.50 -2.57 -13.09
CA ARG A 113 -10.98 -2.49 -13.15
C ARG A 113 -11.67 -3.66 -12.45
N TYR A 114 -10.98 -4.80 -12.30
CA TYR A 114 -11.56 -6.07 -11.82
C TYR A 114 -12.70 -6.58 -12.71
N ALA A 115 -12.67 -6.22 -13.99
CA ALA A 115 -13.64 -6.60 -15.00
C ALA A 115 -13.03 -6.40 -16.41
N ASP A 116 -13.39 -7.25 -17.37
CA ASP A 116 -12.85 -7.19 -18.73
C ASP A 116 -13.34 -5.95 -19.50
N SER A 117 -14.42 -5.32 -19.02
CA SER A 117 -14.99 -4.11 -19.62
C SER A 117 -15.78 -3.28 -18.62
N ILE A 118 -15.99 -1.99 -18.95
CA ILE A 118 -16.87 -1.07 -18.20
C ILE A 118 -18.30 -1.63 -18.09
N THR A 119 -18.78 -2.31 -19.14
CA THR A 119 -20.13 -2.91 -19.14
C THR A 119 -20.26 -4.05 -18.14
N GLU A 120 -19.21 -4.84 -17.98
CA GLU A 120 -19.17 -5.91 -16.97
C GLU A 120 -19.02 -5.33 -15.57
N PHE A 121 -18.12 -4.37 -15.38
CA PHE A 121 -17.95 -3.64 -14.12
C PHE A 121 -19.28 -3.06 -13.63
N THR A 122 -20.04 -2.40 -14.51
CA THR A 122 -21.36 -1.82 -14.21
C THR A 122 -22.35 -2.84 -13.65
N LYS A 123 -22.23 -4.12 -14.05
CA LYS A 123 -23.15 -5.19 -13.63
C LYS A 123 -22.61 -6.01 -12.45
N SER A 124 -21.33 -5.90 -12.16
CA SER A 124 -20.64 -6.72 -11.15
C SER A 124 -20.45 -5.92 -9.86
N GLN A 125 -21.37 -6.12 -8.91
CA GLN A 125 -21.22 -5.57 -7.57
C GLN A 125 -19.91 -6.01 -6.89
N PRO A 126 -19.46 -7.29 -7.01
CA PRO A 126 -18.16 -7.69 -6.47
C PRO A 126 -17.00 -6.88 -7.05
N SER A 127 -16.95 -6.67 -8.37
CA SER A 127 -15.90 -5.87 -9.02
C SER A 127 -15.92 -4.41 -8.57
N GLN A 128 -17.12 -3.84 -8.39
CA GLN A 128 -17.29 -2.48 -7.87
C GLN A 128 -16.76 -2.35 -6.44
N MET A 129 -17.04 -3.34 -5.59
CA MET A 129 -16.59 -3.30 -4.18
C MET A 129 -15.09 -3.58 -4.04
N GLU A 130 -14.54 -4.50 -4.84
CA GLU A 130 -13.08 -4.71 -4.93
C GLU A 130 -12.38 -3.44 -5.41
N PHE A 131 -12.88 -2.80 -6.47
CA PHE A 131 -12.33 -1.51 -6.92
C PHE A 131 -12.39 -0.45 -5.83
N LEU A 132 -13.51 -0.35 -5.11
CA LEU A 132 -13.67 0.61 -4.01
C LEU A 132 -12.71 0.33 -2.85
N PHE A 133 -12.49 -0.96 -2.52
CA PHE A 133 -11.53 -1.40 -1.53
C PHE A 133 -10.11 -0.98 -1.89
N GLN A 134 -9.71 -1.27 -3.12
CA GLN A 134 -8.35 -1.00 -3.62
C GLN A 134 -8.12 0.50 -3.80
N LEU A 135 -9.14 1.26 -4.18
CA LEU A 135 -9.09 2.72 -4.19
C LEU A 135 -8.89 3.29 -2.77
N ALA A 136 -9.60 2.77 -1.76
CA ALA A 136 -9.42 3.19 -0.37
C ALA A 136 -8.01 2.89 0.14
N LYS A 137 -7.50 1.68 -0.13
CA LYS A 137 -6.10 1.30 0.16
C LYS A 137 -5.12 2.22 -0.56
N GLY A 138 -5.30 2.44 -1.86
CA GLY A 138 -4.44 3.28 -2.67
C GLY A 138 -4.35 4.72 -2.16
N LEU A 139 -5.47 5.32 -1.75
CA LEU A 139 -5.47 6.65 -1.12
C LEU A 139 -4.69 6.67 0.20
N ARG A 140 -4.76 5.60 0.99
CA ARG A 140 -3.97 5.49 2.23
C ARG A 140 -2.47 5.31 1.94
N LEU A 141 -2.13 4.52 0.93
CA LEU A 141 -0.73 4.33 0.51
C LEU A 141 -0.13 5.63 -0.05
N ILE A 142 -0.91 6.43 -0.79
CA ILE A 142 -0.51 7.78 -1.21
C ILE A 142 -0.17 8.65 0.01
N TRP A 143 -1.00 8.63 1.04
CA TRP A 143 -0.75 9.35 2.29
C TRP A 143 0.55 8.85 2.96
N GLN A 144 0.75 7.54 3.04
CA GLN A 144 1.93 6.95 3.68
C GLN A 144 3.21 7.17 2.89
N HIS A 145 3.13 7.26 1.57
CA HIS A 145 4.30 7.47 0.71
C HIS A 145 5.15 8.67 1.15
N GLY A 146 4.50 9.80 1.47
CA GLY A 146 5.19 10.99 1.95
C GLY A 146 5.95 10.78 3.27
N ALA A 147 5.54 9.80 4.07
CA ALA A 147 6.14 9.47 5.36
C ALA A 147 7.20 8.36 5.28
N THR A 148 7.03 7.35 4.42
CA THR A 148 7.80 6.09 4.52
C THR A 148 8.83 5.89 3.40
N GLN A 149 8.69 6.52 2.23
CA GLN A 149 9.49 6.17 1.05
C GLN A 149 10.99 6.41 1.25
N GLN A 150 11.37 7.57 1.81
CA GLN A 150 12.80 7.86 2.05
C GLN A 150 13.42 6.89 3.05
N LYS A 151 12.62 6.38 3.99
CA LYS A 151 13.08 5.44 4.99
C LYS A 151 13.30 4.04 4.41
N ALA A 152 12.35 3.57 3.59
CA ALA A 152 12.36 2.22 3.03
C ALA A 152 13.66 1.84 2.29
N ASN A 153 14.31 2.81 1.63
CA ASN A 153 15.57 2.56 0.90
C ASN A 153 16.79 2.42 1.80
N ASN A 154 16.73 2.90 3.04
CA ASN A 154 17.86 2.90 3.97
C ASN A 154 17.75 1.79 5.04
N LEU A 155 16.64 1.07 5.09
CA LEU A 155 16.40 0.01 6.06
C LEU A 155 17.19 -1.26 5.73
N ASP A 156 17.56 -1.98 6.79
CA ASP A 156 18.03 -3.35 6.67
C ASP A 156 16.90 -4.27 6.14
N ALA A 157 17.28 -5.45 5.66
CA ALA A 157 16.33 -6.37 5.03
C ALA A 157 15.20 -6.82 5.99
N LYS A 158 15.47 -6.94 7.30
CA LYS A 158 14.48 -7.41 8.28
C LYS A 158 13.45 -6.32 8.57
N ASP A 159 13.93 -5.11 8.80
CA ASP A 159 13.11 -3.95 9.13
C ASP A 159 12.38 -3.42 7.89
N PHE A 160 12.93 -3.62 6.69
CA PHE A 160 12.20 -3.43 5.44
C PHE A 160 10.96 -4.34 5.35
N VAL A 161 11.10 -5.64 5.63
CA VAL A 161 9.97 -6.58 5.67
C VAL A 161 8.95 -6.16 6.74
N LEU A 162 9.40 -5.76 7.93
CA LEU A 162 8.50 -5.27 8.98
C LEU A 162 7.74 -4.02 8.53
N LEU A 163 8.40 -3.05 7.90
CA LEU A 163 7.77 -1.83 7.37
C LEU A 163 6.65 -2.19 6.38
N ASN A 164 6.91 -3.10 5.45
CA ASN A 164 5.91 -3.51 4.46
C ASN A 164 4.70 -4.21 5.09
N ARG A 165 4.89 -5.06 6.11
CA ARG A 165 3.78 -5.61 6.90
C ARG A 165 2.94 -4.51 7.54
N MET A 166 3.60 -3.50 8.11
CA MET A 166 2.93 -2.40 8.78
C MET A 166 2.12 -1.52 7.83
N ILE A 167 2.69 -1.21 6.66
CA ILE A 167 2.01 -0.46 5.59
C ILE A 167 0.76 -1.22 5.12
N GLU A 168 0.88 -2.53 4.88
CA GLU A 168 -0.26 -3.35 4.46
C GLU A 168 -1.34 -3.42 5.55
N ALA A 169 -0.95 -3.65 6.81
CA ALA A 169 -1.89 -3.66 7.94
C ALA A 169 -2.63 -2.33 8.10
N ASP A 170 -1.91 -1.21 8.06
CA ASP A 170 -2.50 0.13 8.19
C ASP A 170 -3.46 0.45 7.02
N SER A 171 -3.10 0.10 5.79
CA SER A 171 -3.94 0.36 4.62
C SER A 171 -5.23 -0.48 4.63
N ASP A 172 -5.16 -1.73 5.10
CA ASP A 172 -6.32 -2.60 5.34
C ASP A 172 -7.22 -2.01 6.43
N LEU A 173 -6.65 -1.63 7.57
CA LEU A 173 -7.40 -1.03 8.69
C LEU A 173 -8.09 0.27 8.29
N SER A 174 -7.40 1.12 7.53
CA SER A 174 -7.97 2.36 7.01
C SER A 174 -9.17 2.10 6.10
N SER A 175 -9.09 1.08 5.25
CA SER A 175 -10.18 0.66 4.36
C SER A 175 -11.36 0.07 5.12
N ILE A 176 -11.11 -0.73 6.17
CA ILE A 176 -12.14 -1.23 7.08
C ILE A 176 -12.84 -0.07 7.80
N LEU A 177 -12.08 0.92 8.30
CA LEU A 177 -12.65 2.08 8.98
C LEU A 177 -13.52 2.91 8.03
N VAL A 178 -13.09 3.10 6.77
CA VAL A 178 -13.93 3.74 5.75
C VAL A 178 -15.23 2.97 5.52
N ALA A 179 -15.15 1.64 5.41
CA ALA A 179 -16.34 0.80 5.25
C ALA A 179 -17.28 0.88 6.46
N TYR A 180 -16.75 0.92 7.68
CA TYR A 180 -17.52 1.12 8.90
C TYR A 180 -18.23 2.49 8.89
N GLN A 181 -17.50 3.56 8.54
CA GLN A 181 -18.06 4.92 8.45
C GLN A 181 -19.14 5.05 7.37
N LEU A 182 -19.03 4.33 6.25
CA LEU A 182 -20.07 4.26 5.22
C LEU A 182 -21.31 3.49 5.72
N ARG A 183 -21.10 2.40 6.46
CA ARG A 183 -22.18 1.65 7.13
C ARG A 183 -23.00 2.54 8.07
N GLU A 184 -22.35 3.40 8.86
CA GLU A 184 -23.03 4.36 9.75
C GLU A 184 -23.89 5.38 8.99
N LYS A 185 -23.63 5.56 7.69
CA LYS A 185 -24.43 6.42 6.79
C LYS A 185 -25.51 5.67 6.02
N GLY A 186 -25.67 4.37 6.27
CA GLY A 186 -26.65 3.49 5.61
C GLY A 186 -26.15 2.82 4.33
N ASP A 187 -24.88 3.02 3.95
CA ASP A 187 -24.26 2.24 2.89
C ASP A 187 -23.64 0.95 3.45
N HIS A 188 -24.37 -0.15 3.29
CA HIS A 188 -23.95 -1.45 3.83
C HIS A 188 -23.19 -2.31 2.84
N ASP A 189 -23.12 -1.94 1.56
CA ASP A 189 -22.61 -2.85 0.54
C ASP A 189 -21.11 -3.03 0.65
N PHE A 190 -20.38 -1.93 0.87
CA PHE A 190 -18.94 -1.99 1.08
C PHE A 190 -18.56 -2.75 2.35
N TRP A 191 -19.29 -2.52 3.45
CA TRP A 191 -19.11 -3.29 4.69
C TRP A 191 -19.36 -4.79 4.53
N ARG A 192 -20.43 -5.17 3.82
CA ARG A 192 -20.73 -6.59 3.53
C ARG A 192 -19.62 -7.24 2.71
N TYR A 193 -19.07 -6.51 1.75
CA TYR A 193 -17.94 -6.98 0.97
C TYR A 193 -16.72 -7.25 1.87
N ILE A 194 -16.35 -6.32 2.75
CA ILE A 194 -15.24 -6.52 3.73
C ILE A 194 -15.47 -7.75 4.59
N LEU A 195 -16.70 -7.97 5.08
CA LEU A 195 -17.06 -9.15 5.87
C LEU A 195 -17.01 -10.47 5.08
N SER A 196 -17.05 -10.42 3.76
CA SER A 196 -16.89 -11.59 2.90
C SER A 196 -15.45 -11.85 2.46
N ALA A 197 -14.55 -10.88 2.66
CA ALA A 197 -13.14 -10.95 2.30
C ALA A 197 -12.26 -11.54 3.42
N GLU A 198 -10.95 -11.64 3.17
CA GLU A 198 -9.94 -12.16 4.12
C GLU A 198 -9.85 -11.33 5.42
N LEU A 199 -10.39 -10.12 5.42
CA LEU A 199 -10.35 -9.17 6.55
C LEU A 199 -11.55 -9.27 7.50
N SER A 200 -12.45 -10.24 7.29
CA SER A 200 -13.69 -10.36 8.07
C SER A 200 -13.50 -10.38 9.59
N LYS A 201 -12.54 -11.16 10.12
CA LYS A 201 -12.24 -11.22 11.56
C LYS A 201 -11.81 -9.86 12.11
N VAL A 202 -10.84 -9.24 11.44
CA VAL A 202 -10.28 -7.92 11.78
C VAL A 202 -11.40 -6.86 11.79
N ALA A 203 -12.28 -6.89 10.78
CA ALA A 203 -13.41 -5.97 10.68
C ALA A 203 -14.46 -6.16 11.78
N VAL A 204 -14.81 -7.42 12.10
CA VAL A 204 -15.74 -7.71 13.21
C VAL A 204 -15.18 -7.21 14.54
N THR A 205 -13.89 -7.45 14.81
CA THR A 205 -13.24 -6.98 16.03
C THR A 205 -13.24 -5.46 16.12
N LEU A 206 -12.92 -4.74 15.02
CA LEU A 206 -13.02 -3.28 15.00
C LEU A 206 -14.44 -2.80 15.33
N CYS A 207 -15.45 -3.42 14.73
CA CYS A 207 -16.85 -3.08 14.98
C CYS A 207 -17.23 -3.27 16.44
N GLU A 208 -16.82 -4.39 17.06
CA GLU A 208 -17.10 -4.67 18.47
C GLU A 208 -16.45 -3.64 19.40
N CYS A 209 -15.21 -3.22 19.12
CA CYS A 209 -14.52 -2.18 19.87
C CYS A 209 -15.23 -0.81 19.75
N LEU A 210 -15.60 -0.41 18.52
CA LEU A 210 -16.27 0.86 18.26
C LEU A 210 -17.71 0.91 18.81
N ASP A 211 -18.41 -0.23 18.80
CA ASP A 211 -19.74 -0.34 19.40
C ASP A 211 -19.67 -0.23 20.95
N PHE A 212 -18.53 -0.58 21.56
CA PHE A 212 -18.28 -0.40 22.99
C PHE A 212 -17.91 1.06 23.34
N ASP A 213 -16.99 1.67 22.59
CA ASP A 213 -16.62 3.07 22.74
C ASP A 213 -16.50 3.78 21.37
N PRO A 214 -17.54 4.54 20.97
CA PRO A 214 -17.54 5.26 19.69
C PRO A 214 -16.83 6.62 19.76
N SER A 215 -16.17 6.94 20.87
CA SER A 215 -15.39 8.17 20.99
C SER A 215 -14.15 8.15 20.08
N MET A 216 -13.50 9.29 19.94
CA MET A 216 -12.24 9.37 19.19
C MET A 216 -11.18 8.48 19.88
N ASP A 217 -11.02 8.60 21.19
CA ASP A 217 -10.06 7.79 21.95
C ASP A 217 -10.35 6.29 21.79
N GLY A 218 -11.63 5.92 21.86
CA GLY A 218 -12.10 4.55 21.58
C GLY A 218 -11.76 4.08 20.16
N MET A 219 -11.83 4.95 19.15
CA MET A 219 -11.42 4.65 17.78
C MET A 219 -9.91 4.39 17.66
N LEU A 220 -9.06 5.22 18.28
CA LEU A 220 -7.61 4.98 18.26
C LEU A 220 -7.25 3.68 18.98
N ASP A 221 -7.84 3.44 20.15
CA ASP A 221 -7.62 2.21 20.91
C ASP A 221 -8.09 0.98 20.10
N ALA A 222 -9.24 1.07 19.44
CA ALA A 222 -9.76 0.01 18.57
C ALA A 222 -8.82 -0.27 17.40
N MET A 223 -8.34 0.77 16.70
CA MET A 223 -7.41 0.61 15.59
C MET A 223 -6.08 0.02 16.07
N GLY A 224 -5.52 0.50 17.18
CA GLY A 224 -4.29 -0.04 17.77
C GLY A 224 -4.41 -1.51 18.19
N PHE A 225 -5.55 -1.91 18.74
CA PHE A 225 -5.82 -3.30 19.09
C PHE A 225 -5.99 -4.19 17.85
N VAL A 226 -6.79 -3.75 16.89
CA VAL A 226 -7.07 -4.49 15.66
C VAL A 226 -5.83 -4.60 14.77
N PHE A 227 -4.95 -3.60 14.80
CA PHE A 227 -3.67 -3.65 14.10
C PHE A 227 -2.81 -4.80 14.61
N GLN A 228 -2.79 -5.02 15.93
CA GLN A 228 -2.06 -6.14 16.53
C GLN A 228 -2.73 -7.49 16.19
N ASP A 229 -4.07 -7.58 16.21
CA ASP A 229 -4.79 -8.80 15.82
C ASP A 229 -4.62 -9.14 14.34
N TRP A 230 -4.37 -8.14 13.48
CA TRP A 230 -4.10 -8.34 12.06
C TRP A 230 -2.85 -9.21 11.82
N PHE A 231 -1.84 -9.13 12.70
CA PHE A 231 -0.61 -9.96 12.63
C PHE A 231 -0.84 -11.44 12.99
N ALA A 232 -2.04 -11.82 13.44
CA ALA A 232 -2.34 -13.21 13.78
C ALA A 232 -2.48 -14.15 12.57
N ASP A 233 -2.61 -13.60 11.35
CA ASP A 233 -2.74 -14.38 10.12
C ASP A 233 -1.36 -14.68 9.50
N GLU A 234 -0.77 -15.82 9.87
CA GLU A 234 0.54 -16.23 9.36
C GLU A 234 0.59 -16.44 7.84
N ALA A 235 -0.53 -16.79 7.18
CA ALA A 235 -0.56 -16.97 5.74
C ALA A 235 -0.45 -15.61 5.02
N ARG A 236 -1.13 -14.59 5.55
CA ARG A 236 -0.98 -13.21 5.09
C ARG A 236 0.43 -12.68 5.29
N LEU A 237 1.01 -12.89 6.47
CA LEU A 237 2.40 -12.51 6.74
C LEU A 237 3.37 -13.18 5.77
N SER A 238 3.24 -14.50 5.56
CA SER A 238 4.09 -15.25 4.64
C SER A 238 4.05 -14.70 3.20
N ARG A 239 2.86 -14.29 2.73
CA ARG A 239 2.71 -13.64 1.42
C ARG A 239 3.45 -12.31 1.35
N ILE A 240 3.27 -11.43 2.32
CA ILE A 240 3.89 -10.11 2.33
C ILE A 240 5.41 -10.21 2.50
N ASP A 241 5.88 -11.13 3.33
CA ASP A 241 7.29 -11.42 3.49
C ASP A 241 7.92 -11.85 2.17
N HIS A 242 7.27 -12.78 1.47
CA HIS A 242 7.73 -13.26 0.18
C HIS A 242 7.82 -12.10 -0.82
N ASP A 243 6.74 -11.33 -0.96
CA ASP A 243 6.69 -10.18 -1.88
C ASP A 243 7.78 -9.15 -1.52
N SER A 244 8.01 -8.88 -0.23
CA SER A 244 9.03 -7.93 0.25
C SER A 244 10.46 -8.41 0.01
N LEU A 245 10.74 -9.70 0.22
CA LEU A 245 12.06 -10.27 0.00
C LEU A 245 12.40 -10.35 -1.49
N SER A 246 11.41 -10.68 -2.32
CA SER A 246 11.55 -10.62 -3.77
C SER A 246 11.80 -9.19 -4.26
N GLU A 247 11.17 -8.19 -3.66
CA GLU A 247 11.46 -6.78 -3.97
C GLU A 247 12.92 -6.44 -3.65
N LEU A 248 13.46 -6.88 -2.51
CA LEU A 248 14.86 -6.65 -2.16
C LEU A 248 15.83 -7.32 -3.14
N ASP A 249 15.52 -8.53 -3.64
CA ASP A 249 16.35 -9.22 -4.63
C ASP A 249 16.34 -8.54 -6.02
N GLU A 250 15.22 -7.90 -6.38
CA GLU A 250 15.08 -7.23 -7.68
C GLU A 250 15.73 -5.83 -7.71
N ARG A 251 16.05 -5.25 -6.55
CA ARG A 251 16.72 -3.95 -6.46
C ARG A 251 18.16 -4.03 -6.98
N GLU A 252 18.57 -3.00 -7.70
CA GLU A 252 19.97 -2.84 -8.12
C GLU A 252 20.88 -2.44 -6.95
N GLU A 253 20.30 -1.79 -5.93
CA GLU A 253 20.99 -1.35 -4.74
C GLU A 253 20.85 -2.37 -3.61
N GLU A 254 21.93 -2.60 -2.86
CA GLU A 254 21.89 -3.44 -1.67
C GLU A 254 20.95 -2.85 -0.60
N PRO A 255 20.34 -3.70 0.26
CA PRO A 255 19.59 -3.21 1.41
C PRO A 255 20.44 -2.27 2.27
N GLY A 256 19.79 -1.29 2.88
CA GLY A 256 20.47 -0.36 3.79
C GLY A 256 20.87 -1.02 5.11
N THR A 257 21.28 -0.18 6.06
CA THR A 257 21.78 -0.64 7.37
C THR A 257 21.03 -0.03 8.55
N GLU A 258 20.03 0.80 8.27
CA GLU A 258 19.24 1.43 9.32
C GLU A 258 18.17 0.48 9.86
N ASN A 259 17.85 0.65 11.14
CA ASN A 259 16.73 -0.03 11.76
C ASN A 259 15.52 0.92 11.82
N LEU A 260 14.32 0.35 11.82
CA LEU A 260 13.09 1.06 12.15
C LEU A 260 13.18 1.60 13.59
N GLN A 261 12.74 2.84 13.75
CA GLN A 261 12.68 3.55 15.01
C GLN A 261 11.23 3.78 15.41
N PHE A 262 11.01 4.11 16.69
CA PHE A 262 9.70 4.43 17.22
C PHE A 262 8.96 5.48 16.37
N ASP A 263 9.66 6.56 16.01
CA ASP A 263 9.07 7.66 15.22
C ASP A 263 8.62 7.20 13.83
N ASP A 264 9.27 6.21 13.22
CA ASP A 264 8.85 5.66 11.93
C ASP A 264 7.47 4.97 12.04
N LEU A 265 7.22 4.26 13.16
CA LEU A 265 5.94 3.59 13.40
C LEU A 265 4.81 4.58 13.71
N ILE A 266 5.14 5.67 14.41
CA ILE A 266 4.21 6.78 14.65
C ILE A 266 3.82 7.42 13.33
N GLN A 267 4.77 7.61 12.41
CA GLN A 267 4.49 8.16 11.09
C GLN A 267 3.62 7.24 10.23
N VAL A 268 3.90 5.92 10.23
CA VAL A 268 3.10 4.93 9.48
C VAL A 268 1.63 4.92 9.92
N SER A 269 1.38 4.99 11.23
CA SER A 269 0.04 4.93 11.82
C SER A 269 -0.63 6.29 12.03
N MET A 270 0.00 7.37 11.55
CA MET A 270 -0.54 8.72 11.65
C MET A 270 -1.80 8.86 10.79
N LEU A 271 -2.89 9.26 11.40
CA LEU A 271 -4.16 9.57 10.73
C LEU A 271 -4.15 11.02 10.21
N PRO A 272 -5.06 11.38 9.29
CA PRO A 272 -5.11 12.73 8.73
C PRO A 272 -5.39 13.87 9.71
N ASP A 273 -5.88 13.55 10.91
CA ASP A 273 -6.08 14.50 12.00
C ASP A 273 -4.83 14.72 12.88
N GLY A 274 -3.75 14.00 12.60
CA GLY A 274 -2.48 14.10 13.31
C GLY A 274 -2.36 13.24 14.56
N PHE A 275 -3.30 12.33 14.80
CA PHE A 275 -3.17 11.31 15.84
C PHE A 275 -2.62 10.00 15.29
N SER A 276 -1.81 9.30 16.09
CA SER A 276 -1.26 7.98 15.75
C SER A 276 -1.87 6.92 16.65
N TYR A 277 -2.53 5.92 16.06
CA TYR A 277 -3.17 4.85 16.82
C TYR A 277 -2.19 3.80 17.36
N LEU A 278 -0.89 3.86 16.99
CA LEU A 278 0.15 2.99 17.55
C LEU A 278 1.03 3.66 18.61
N GLU A 279 0.66 4.85 19.11
CA GLU A 279 1.50 5.60 20.08
C GLU A 279 1.93 4.75 21.29
N TYR A 280 1.02 3.91 21.79
CA TYR A 280 1.28 3.06 22.96
C TYR A 280 1.77 1.65 22.62
N ALA A 281 1.75 1.24 21.34
CA ALA A 281 2.10 -0.12 20.91
C ALA A 281 3.40 -0.19 20.09
N ALA A 282 3.89 0.94 19.55
CA ALA A 282 5.04 0.97 18.65
C ALA A 282 6.31 0.37 19.27
N ALA A 283 6.59 0.62 20.55
CA ALA A 283 7.75 0.06 21.23
C ALA A 283 7.69 -1.48 21.33
N ASP A 284 6.50 -2.03 21.59
CA ASP A 284 6.29 -3.47 21.67
C ASP A 284 6.39 -4.11 20.27
N ILE A 285 5.84 -3.47 19.24
CA ILE A 285 5.94 -3.93 17.85
C ILE A 285 7.40 -4.06 17.38
N LEU A 286 8.25 -3.10 17.74
CA LEU A 286 9.67 -3.11 17.37
C LEU A 286 10.50 -4.18 18.08
N SER A 287 10.07 -4.61 19.27
CA SER A 287 10.90 -5.43 20.15
C SER A 287 10.40 -6.86 20.33
N ASP A 288 9.11 -7.12 20.18
CA ASP A 288 8.54 -8.45 20.35
C ASP A 288 8.82 -9.34 19.12
N ALA A 289 9.25 -10.57 19.40
CA ALA A 289 9.46 -11.60 18.39
C ALA A 289 8.15 -11.99 17.68
N TYR A 290 7.00 -11.77 18.30
CA TYR A 290 5.69 -11.99 17.67
C TYR A 290 5.56 -11.20 16.37
N TYR A 291 5.93 -9.92 16.36
CA TYR A 291 5.84 -9.04 15.19
C TYR A 291 7.06 -9.13 14.28
N THR A 292 8.25 -9.30 14.86
CA THR A 292 9.52 -9.15 14.13
C THR A 292 10.07 -10.46 13.54
N ARG A 293 9.51 -11.63 13.87
CA ARG A 293 9.94 -12.91 13.29
C ARG A 293 9.39 -13.10 11.86
N ILE A 294 10.12 -13.86 11.05
CA ILE A 294 9.61 -14.42 9.79
C ILE A 294 9.03 -15.81 10.10
N PRO A 295 7.69 -16.01 10.07
CA PRO A 295 7.06 -17.26 10.50
C PRO A 295 7.28 -18.40 9.50
N ASP A 296 7.35 -18.10 8.19
CA ASP A 296 7.55 -19.10 7.14
C ASP A 296 9.04 -19.44 6.98
N ALA A 297 9.36 -20.74 6.98
CA ALA A 297 10.74 -21.22 6.91
C ALA A 297 11.42 -20.94 5.56
N THR A 298 10.66 -20.83 4.47
CA THR A 298 11.18 -20.51 3.13
C THR A 298 11.60 -19.05 3.10
N ASN A 299 10.73 -18.15 3.56
CA ASN A 299 11.04 -16.73 3.65
C ASN A 299 12.16 -16.45 4.66
N GLU A 300 12.22 -17.19 5.77
CA GLU A 300 13.33 -17.08 6.73
C GLU A 300 14.67 -17.48 6.10
N ALA A 301 14.68 -18.54 5.27
CA ALA A 301 15.88 -18.94 4.53
C ALA A 301 16.27 -17.91 3.46
N HIS A 302 15.30 -17.33 2.76
CA HIS A 302 15.49 -16.28 1.77
C HIS A 302 16.09 -15.01 2.39
N LEU A 303 15.54 -14.53 3.51
CA LEU A 303 16.12 -13.42 4.26
C LEU A 303 17.57 -13.70 4.70
N LYS A 304 17.85 -14.91 5.19
CA LYS A 304 19.22 -15.31 5.58
C LYS A 304 20.17 -15.29 4.39
N GLN A 305 19.69 -15.62 3.18
CA GLN A 305 20.49 -15.54 1.97
C GLN A 305 20.83 -14.08 1.63
N ILE A 306 19.84 -13.18 1.60
CA ILE A 306 20.04 -11.76 1.35
C ILE A 306 21.08 -11.18 2.32
N ILE A 307 20.87 -11.39 3.63
CA ILE A 307 21.80 -10.91 4.67
C ILE A 307 23.21 -11.48 4.47
N ALA A 308 23.33 -12.76 4.09
CA ALA A 308 24.63 -13.37 3.87
C ALA A 308 25.35 -12.77 2.65
N GLU A 309 24.62 -12.42 1.59
CA GLU A 309 25.14 -11.81 0.37
C GLU A 309 25.61 -10.37 0.63
N THR A 310 24.84 -9.55 1.36
CA THR A 310 25.22 -8.17 1.75
C THR A 310 26.45 -8.12 2.66
N GLN A 311 26.75 -9.20 3.40
CA GLN A 311 27.93 -9.29 4.27
C GLN A 311 29.22 -9.74 3.55
N VAL A 312 29.15 -10.12 2.26
CA VAL A 312 30.33 -10.55 1.49
C VAL A 312 31.07 -9.33 0.95
N ALA A 313 32.33 -9.16 1.35
CA ALA A 313 33.20 -8.14 0.75
C ALA A 313 33.70 -8.63 -0.62
N MET A 314 33.36 -7.91 -1.68
CA MET A 314 33.84 -8.21 -3.04
C MET A 314 35.21 -7.59 -3.28
N LEU A 315 36.19 -8.39 -3.71
CA LEU A 315 37.46 -7.91 -4.24
C LEU A 315 37.75 -8.61 -5.57
N GLU A 316 37.92 -7.83 -6.65
CA GLU A 316 38.20 -8.32 -8.01
C GLU A 316 37.27 -9.48 -8.46
N ASP A 317 35.95 -9.29 -8.32
CA ASP A 317 34.89 -10.27 -8.68
C ASP A 317 34.91 -11.60 -7.89
N ILE A 318 35.66 -11.65 -6.78
CA ILE A 318 35.66 -12.78 -5.84
C ILE A 318 35.01 -12.33 -4.53
N GLY A 319 33.98 -13.06 -4.10
CA GLY A 319 33.31 -12.81 -2.82
C GLY A 319 34.09 -13.37 -1.63
N PHE A 320 34.44 -12.52 -0.68
CA PHE A 320 35.09 -12.89 0.57
C PHE A 320 34.13 -12.70 1.75
N ARG A 321 33.91 -13.78 2.51
CA ARG A 321 33.16 -13.72 3.78
C ARG A 321 33.90 -13.00 4.91
N ASP A 322 35.18 -12.65 4.71
CA ASP A 322 36.03 -12.01 5.70
C ASP A 322 36.78 -10.84 5.03
N GLN A 323 36.50 -9.62 5.51
CA GLN A 323 37.11 -8.38 5.00
C GLN A 323 38.63 -8.36 5.18
N GLU A 324 39.20 -9.07 6.15
CA GLU A 324 40.65 -9.17 6.30
C GLU A 324 41.30 -10.08 5.26
N LEU A 325 40.56 -11.08 4.77
CA LEU A 325 40.98 -11.98 3.69
C LEU A 325 40.88 -11.31 2.32
N ALA A 326 39.88 -10.45 2.12
CA ALA A 326 39.77 -9.61 0.92
C ALA A 326 40.93 -8.61 0.80
N ARG A 327 41.51 -8.16 1.93
CA ARG A 327 42.57 -7.13 1.95
C ARG A 327 44.01 -7.68 1.81
N LYS A 328 44.20 -9.00 1.70
CA LYS A 328 45.51 -9.66 1.59
C LYS A 328 45.81 -10.10 0.17
#